data_AF-A0ABD7BMA8-F1
#
_entry.id   AF-A0ABD7BMA8-F1
#
_cell.length_a   1.000
_cell.length_b   1.000
_cell.length_c   1.000
_cell.angle_alpha   90.00
_cell.angle_beta   90.00
_cell.angle_gamma   90.00
#
_symmetry.space_group_name_H-M   'P 1'
#
loop_
_entity.id
_entity.type
_entity.pdbx_description
1 polymer ?
#
loop_
_entity_poly.entity_id
_entity_poly.type
_entity_poly.pdbx_seq_one_letter_code
_entity_poly.pdbx_strand_id
1 'polypeptide(L)' 'MAYFVIIYRIKGYSPADASNPDPYWGKIIYTANGASAGTEDIEVVRRLASSAEWTPEGYELLSVTDNDAAAC' A
#
# COMPACT_ATOMS: atom_id res chain seq x y z
N MET A 1 11.42 9.38 -11.45
CA MET A 1 9.96 9.23 -11.50
C MET A 1 9.63 8.33 -10.34
N ALA A 2 9.08 8.89 -9.26
CA ALA A 2 8.86 8.15 -8.02
C ALA A 2 7.76 7.10 -8.19
N TYR A 3 7.98 5.90 -7.65
CA TYR A 3 6.98 4.83 -7.58
C TYR A 3 6.67 4.58 -6.12
N PHE A 4 5.39 4.42 -5.78
CA PHE A 4 4.95 4.14 -4.44
C PHE A 4 4.25 2.79 -4.40
N VAL A 5 4.70 1.91 -3.52
CA VAL A 5 4.08 0.62 -3.23
C VAL A 5 3.19 0.80 -2.01
N ILE A 6 1.90 0.79 -2.22
CA ILE A 6 0.87 0.88 -1.18
C ILE A 6 0.41 -0.54 -0.87
N ILE A 7 0.54 -0.95 0.38
CA ILE A 7 0.12 -2.26 0.85
C ILE A 7 -1.06 -2.07 1.79
N TYR A 8 -2.19 -2.69 1.46
CA TYR A 8 -3.36 -2.81 2.31
C TYR A 8 -3.42 -4.22 2.91
N ARG A 9 -4.01 -4.36 4.09
CA ARG A 9 -4.31 -5.63 4.74
C ARG A 9 -5.80 -5.74 5.04
N ILE A 10 -6.37 -6.94 5.09
CA ILE A 10 -7.76 -7.13 5.51
C ILE A 10 -7.95 -6.64 6.96
N LYS A 11 -9.09 -6.00 7.23
CA LYS A 11 -9.48 -5.65 8.59
C LYS A 11 -9.74 -6.91 9.38
N GLY A 12 -9.13 -7.00 10.56
CA GLY A 12 -9.22 -8.20 11.41
C GLY A 12 -8.20 -9.30 11.09
N TYR A 13 -7.15 -8.97 10.31
CA TYR A 13 -6.03 -9.87 10.05
C TYR A 13 -5.50 -10.46 11.36
N SER A 14 -5.62 -11.78 11.51
CA SER A 14 -5.23 -12.50 12.72
C SER A 14 -3.88 -13.18 12.54
N PRO A 15 -3.16 -13.53 13.63
CA PRO A 15 -1.92 -14.31 13.52
C PRO A 15 -2.12 -15.69 12.87
N ALA A 16 -3.35 -16.21 12.85
CA ALA A 16 -3.70 -17.40 12.08
C ALA A 16 -3.60 -17.16 10.56
N ASP A 17 -4.00 -15.98 10.07
CA ASP A 17 -3.82 -15.58 8.67
C ASP A 17 -2.33 -15.38 8.31
N ALA A 18 -1.50 -15.00 9.29
CA ALA A 18 -0.05 -14.93 9.13
C ALA A 18 0.64 -16.29 9.04
N SER A 19 -0.05 -17.36 9.45
CA SER A 19 0.43 -18.74 9.33
C SER A 19 0.09 -19.35 7.97
N ASN A 20 -0.63 -18.62 7.11
CA ASN A 20 -0.92 -19.06 5.75
C ASN A 20 0.38 -19.06 4.92
N PRO A 21 0.71 -20.14 4.18
CA PRO A 21 1.90 -20.19 3.34
C PRO A 21 1.90 -19.15 2.21
N ASP A 22 0.74 -18.58 1.87
CA ASP A 22 0.67 -17.51 0.88
C ASP A 22 1.07 -16.15 1.51
N PRO A 23 2.16 -15.52 1.05
CA PRO A 23 2.67 -14.27 1.63
C PRO A 23 1.78 -13.05 1.33
N TYR A 24 0.86 -13.17 0.37
CA TYR A 24 -0.11 -12.17 -0.04
C TYR A 24 -1.49 -12.40 0.58
N TRP A 25 -1.66 -13.45 1.38
CA TRP A 25 -2.93 -13.76 2.02
C TRP A 25 -3.40 -12.59 2.88
N GLY A 26 -4.61 -12.12 2.61
CA GLY A 26 -5.19 -10.98 3.30
C GLY A 26 -4.47 -9.65 3.06
N LYS A 27 -3.62 -9.54 2.02
CA LYS A 27 -2.94 -8.30 1.63
C LYS A 27 -3.27 -7.95 0.18
N ILE A 28 -3.38 -6.66 -0.09
CA ILE A 28 -3.48 -6.13 -1.47
C ILE A 28 -2.35 -5.14 -1.67
N ILE A 29 -1.66 -5.26 -2.79
CA ILE A 29 -0.56 -4.39 -3.16
C ILE A 29 -1.01 -3.54 -4.34
N TYR A 30 -0.96 -2.23 -4.18
CA TYR A 30 -1.17 -1.25 -5.23
C TYR A 30 0.13 -0.53 -5.52
N THR A 31 0.46 -0.39 -6.80
CA THR A 31 1.59 0.43 -7.25
C THR A 31 1.03 1.72 -7.83
N ALA A 32 1.37 2.85 -7.21
CA ALA A 32 1.02 4.17 -7.67
C ALA A 32 2.26 4.89 -8.20
N ASN A 33 2.18 5.45 -9.42
CA ASN A 33 3.24 6.33 -9.91
C ASN A 33 3.01 7.74 -9.36
N GLY A 34 4.08 8.47 -9.04
CA GLY A 34 3.97 9.87 -8.60
C GLY A 34 3.23 10.77 -9.60
N ALA A 35 3.29 10.45 -10.89
CA ALA A 35 2.50 11.11 -11.93
C ALA A 35 0.98 10.84 -11.80
N SER A 36 0.59 9.64 -11.38
CA SER A 36 -0.82 9.27 -11.13
C SER A 36 -1.35 9.82 -9.81
N ALA A 37 -0.47 9.97 -8.82
CA ALA A 37 -0.79 10.58 -7.53
C ALA A 37 -0.74 12.12 -7.57
N GLY A 38 -0.15 12.71 -8.62
CA GLY A 38 0.07 14.16 -8.72
C GLY A 38 1.08 14.72 -7.72
N THR A 39 1.88 13.85 -7.10
CA THR A 39 2.83 14.19 -6.04
C THR A 39 3.99 13.19 -6.01
N GLU A 40 5.18 13.69 -5.69
CA GLU A 40 6.39 12.89 -5.43
C GLU A 40 6.64 12.74 -3.92
N ASP A 41 5.72 13.24 -3.08
CA ASP A 41 5.82 13.21 -1.63
C ASP A 41 5.13 11.98 -1.04
N ILE A 42 5.92 11.06 -0.48
CA ILE A 42 5.39 9.86 0.20
C ILE A 42 4.37 10.18 1.31
N GLU A 43 4.52 11.30 2.01
CA GLU A 43 3.57 11.69 3.06
C GLU A 43 2.18 12.02 2.49
N VAL A 44 2.14 12.66 1.32
CA VAL A 44 0.88 12.97 0.62
C VAL A 44 0.26 11.67 0.11
N VAL A 45 1.07 10.79 -0.50
CA VAL A 45 0.62 9.46 -0.93
C VAL A 45 0.08 8.65 0.24
N ARG A 46 0.72 8.70 1.41
CA ARG A 46 0.24 8.02 2.61
C ARG A 46 -1.12 8.53 3.09
N ARG A 47 -1.35 9.85 3.03
CA ARG A 47 -2.66 10.44 3.36
C ARG A 47 -3.73 10.05 2.35
N LEU A 48 -3.41 10.09 1.05
CA LEU A 48 -4.30 9.65 -0.02
C LEU A 48 -4.63 8.15 0.13
N ALA A 49 -3.62 7.30 0.32
CA ALA A 49 -3.80 5.87 0.54
C ALA A 49 -4.61 5.55 1.81
N SER A 50 -4.52 6.38 2.85
CA SER A 50 -5.36 6.26 4.06
C SER A 50 -6.80 6.73 3.85
N SER A 51 -7.11 7.35 2.71
CA SER A 51 -8.45 7.85 2.41
C SER A 51 -9.37 6.72 1.96
N ALA A 52 -10.66 6.82 2.30
CA ALA A 52 -11.68 5.82 1.96
C ALA A 52 -11.86 5.64 0.44
N GLU A 53 -11.48 6.64 -0.35
CA GLU A 53 -11.50 6.56 -1.82
C GLU A 53 -10.42 5.63 -2.40
N TRP A 54 -9.30 5.48 -1.69
CA TRP A 54 -8.18 4.64 -2.11
C TRP A 54 -8.12 3.31 -1.35
N THR A 55 -8.64 3.30 -0.12
CA THR A 55 -8.68 2.09 0.71
C THR A 55 -9.86 1.21 0.29
N PRO A 56 -9.62 -0.02 -0.22
CA PRO A 56 -10.71 -0.91 -0.59
C PRO A 56 -11.56 -1.32 0.63
N GLU A 57 -12.86 -1.52 0.42
CA GLU A 57 -13.77 -1.94 1.49
C GLU A 57 -13.32 -3.26 2.13
N GLY A 58 -13.29 -3.28 3.47
CA GLY A 58 -12.81 -4.44 4.23
C GLY A 58 -11.29 -4.51 4.41
N TYR A 59 -10.53 -3.54 3.90
CA TYR A 59 -9.09 -3.44 4.08
C TYR A 59 -8.70 -2.19 4.88
N GLU A 60 -7.48 -2.19 5.41
CA GLU A 60 -6.84 -1.08 6.11
C GLU A 60 -5.41 -0.90 5.58
N LEU A 61 -4.92 0.34 5.57
CA LEU A 61 -3.58 0.64 5.13
C LEU A 61 -2.56 -0.03 6.05
N LEU A 62 -1.72 -0.92 5.50
CA LEU A 62 -0.64 -1.58 6.22
C LEU A 62 0.64 -0.74 6.13
N SER A 63 1.06 -0.40 4.91
CA SER A 63 2.29 0.35 4.68
C SER A 63 2.25 1.08 3.35
N VAL A 64 2.98 2.20 3.26
CA VAL A 64 3.33 2.83 1.99
C VAL A 64 4.84 2.87 1.94
N THR A 65 5.39 2.27 0.90
CA THR A 65 6.83 2.22 0.66
C THR A 65 7.12 3.02 -0.59
N ASP A 66 8.00 4.00 -0.47
CA ASP A 66 8.57 4.65 -1.63
C ASP A 66 9.53 3.65 -2.26
N ASN A 67 9.20 3.28 -3.48
CA ASN A 67 10.03 2.52 -4.38
C ASN A 67 10.57 3.51 -5.41
N ASP A 68 11.07 4.66 -4.94
CA ASP A 68 12.05 5.42 -5.72
C ASP A 68 13.20 4.44 -5.91
N ALA A 69 13.19 3.83 -7.10
CA ALA A 69 14.29 3.03 -7.57
C ALA A 69 15.47 3.99 -7.64
N ALA A 70 16.18 4.12 -6.52
CA ALA A 70 17.54 4.57 -6.49
C ALA A 70 18.27 3.65 -7.47
N ALA A 71 18.40 4.15 -8.69
CA ALA A 71 19.17 3.57 -9.75
C ALA A 71 20.53 3.19 -9.15
N CYS A 72 20.79 1.90 -9.06
CA CYS A 72 22.14 1.38 -8.90
C CYS A 72 22.48 0.59 -10.14
#